data_AF-A0A1K2E946-F1
#
_entry.id   AF-A0A1K2E946-F1
#
_cell.length_a   1.000
_cell.length_b   1.000
_cell.length_c   1.000
_cell.angle_alpha   90.00
_cell.angle_beta   90.00
_cell.angle_gamma   90.00
#
_symmetry.space_group_name_H-M   'P 1'
#
loop_
_entity.id
_entity.type
_entity.pdbx_description
1 polymer ?
#
loop_
_entity_poly.entity_id
_entity_poly.type
_entity_poly.pdbx_seq_one_letter_code
_entity_poly.pdbx_strand_id
1 'polypeptide(L)'
;MILLGVDPHKSTHTATAVEPVSNQQVGSMRIEASLADYRRLLAWAKRWPQRKWAVENANGPGRHLAQWLIARGESVVDVPAAATSRVRELSRGGRRKNDQIDAAAAATVANLQGEGRDLAPEDHTTALALLDERRVNLAQARVRTVNQLHALLRDLLPGGAPTQLSADLAAKLLRSVRPAGDIETVRKDIAWDLVAETRKLDKQLTDNAARMQSLVEASSSTLMDTPGIGPVMAARLIGRTGRAHRFSTSAAFANYAGAAPVEIASALNSWRAWIAGGPPPTTARCSLASLRMTKRGWRLGVVAVLAAICISGPGRPEAIRTAPDLGPLPADRYDYTPQDYQRSQRASALLVRQCMAERGHSDFPLDPRYPSDPVVATAVSTDYGALDLATARRWGYGWDPAKSRALRPTGRRMTNAEYADFPACNAEASRRLMRGINLKRDWLYASTRAIGIDKAVKRDPRLRAAWDVWSRCVAEQGFRRYPDPVAAYTDTVWQRGSDGNTRHTQRERATAVADVTCKRRHHTAELWHAARARKQAVDITRHRDHYAAGLQALRTYRATIAEVLRRLG
;
A
#
# COMPACT_ATOMS: atom_id res chain seq x y z
N MET A 1 20.17 20.94 -35.97
CA MET A 1 18.83 20.60 -35.45
C MET A 1 18.66 21.25 -34.08
N ILE A 2 17.52 21.89 -33.78
CA ILE A 2 17.21 22.45 -32.46
C ILE A 2 16.40 21.46 -31.63
N LEU A 3 16.61 21.46 -30.32
CA LEU A 3 15.80 20.69 -29.38
C LEU A 3 14.80 21.59 -28.67
N LEU A 4 13.52 21.26 -28.77
CA LEU A 4 12.42 21.99 -28.15
C LEU A 4 11.96 21.23 -26.92
N GLY A 5 12.52 21.58 -25.76
CA GLY A 5 12.16 20.97 -24.49
C GLY A 5 10.84 21.52 -23.98
N VAL A 6 10.00 20.66 -23.41
CA VAL A 6 8.68 21.04 -22.89
C VAL A 6 8.53 20.52 -21.46
N ASP A 7 8.21 21.42 -20.54
CA ASP A 7 7.74 21.12 -19.19
C ASP A 7 6.20 21.27 -19.14
N PRO A 8 5.44 20.17 -19.17
CA PRO A 8 3.99 20.23 -19.23
C PRO A 8 3.34 20.18 -17.84
N HIS A 9 2.46 21.15 -17.59
CA HIS A 9 1.50 21.17 -16.47
C HIS A 9 0.07 20.96 -16.97
N LYS A 10 -0.87 20.79 -16.03
CA LYS A 10 -2.29 20.51 -16.35
C LYS A 10 -2.95 21.60 -17.22
N SER A 11 -2.68 22.86 -16.92
CA SER A 11 -3.30 24.02 -17.60
C SER A 11 -2.34 24.75 -18.53
N THR A 12 -1.03 24.62 -18.33
CA THR A 12 -0.02 25.35 -19.10
C THR A 12 1.15 24.47 -19.47
N HIS A 13 1.84 24.79 -20.56
CA HIS A 13 3.12 24.17 -20.92
C HIS A 13 4.16 25.25 -21.15
N THR A 14 5.39 25.00 -20.73
CA THR A 14 6.53 25.86 -21.05
C THR A 14 7.43 25.14 -22.02
N ALA A 15 7.68 25.75 -23.18
CA ALA A 15 8.57 25.24 -24.20
C ALA A 15 9.85 26.10 -24.26
N THR A 16 11.02 25.47 -24.35
CA THR A 16 12.30 26.16 -24.47
C THR A 16 13.15 25.51 -25.56
N ALA A 17 13.63 26.34 -26.49
CA ALA A 17 14.51 25.94 -27.58
C ALA A 17 15.96 25.97 -27.11
N VAL A 18 16.67 24.86 -27.28
CA VAL A 18 18.06 24.68 -26.89
C VAL A 18 18.88 24.28 -28.12
N GLU A 19 20.00 24.96 -28.33
CA GLU A 19 21.00 24.56 -29.31
C GLU A 19 21.82 23.39 -28.75
N PRO A 20 21.88 22.23 -29.42
CA PRO A 20 22.47 21.02 -28.85
C PRO A 20 23.99 21.08 -28.66
N VAL A 21 24.72 21.91 -29.41
CA VAL A 21 26.21 21.96 -29.33
C VAL A 21 26.64 22.81 -28.15
N SER A 22 26.21 24.06 -28.09
CA SER A 22 26.56 24.97 -26.97
C SER A 22 25.70 24.77 -25.73
N ASN A 23 24.60 24.02 -25.84
CA ASN A 23 23.53 23.90 -24.84
C ASN A 23 22.93 25.26 -24.44
N GLN A 24 23.01 26.27 -25.31
CA GLN A 24 22.43 27.59 -25.07
C GLN A 24 20.93 27.63 -25.37
N GLN A 25 20.19 28.36 -24.54
CA GLN A 25 18.76 28.62 -24.77
C GLN A 25 18.59 29.74 -25.81
N VAL A 26 17.90 29.45 -26.91
CA VAL A 26 17.71 30.38 -28.04
C VAL A 26 16.28 30.92 -28.13
N GLY A 27 15.39 30.49 -27.23
CA GLY A 27 14.05 31.04 -27.08
C GLY A 27 13.20 30.26 -26.10
N SER A 28 12.21 30.91 -25.48
CA SER A 28 11.23 30.26 -24.60
C SER A 28 9.82 30.79 -24.89
N MET A 29 8.81 29.97 -24.67
CA MET A 29 7.40 30.32 -24.79
C MET A 29 6.58 29.54 -23.77
N ARG A 30 5.77 30.27 -23.00
CA ARG A 30 4.69 29.68 -22.20
C ARG A 30 3.40 29.68 -23.00
N ILE A 31 2.65 28.59 -22.91
CA ILE A 31 1.35 28.42 -23.56
C ILE A 31 0.32 27.85 -22.59
N GLU A 32 -0.95 28.13 -22.85
CA GLU A 32 -2.07 27.41 -22.25
C GLU A 32 -2.23 26.04 -22.93
N ALA A 33 -2.75 25.06 -22.19
CA ALA A 33 -3.03 23.71 -22.68
C ALA A 33 -4.29 23.69 -23.57
N SER A 34 -4.27 24.45 -24.67
CA SER A 34 -5.38 24.62 -25.61
C SER A 34 -4.95 24.43 -27.07
N LEU A 35 -5.89 24.03 -27.93
CA LEU A 35 -5.60 23.83 -29.35
C LEU A 35 -5.16 25.11 -30.06
N ALA A 36 -5.67 26.27 -29.64
CA ALA A 36 -5.27 27.56 -30.20
C ALA A 36 -3.78 27.84 -29.88
N ASP A 37 -3.38 27.61 -28.64
CA ASP A 37 -2.03 27.84 -28.18
C ASP A 37 -1.05 26.77 -28.66
N TYR A 38 -1.50 25.55 -28.92
CA TYR A 38 -0.70 24.52 -29.59
C TYR A 38 -0.33 24.95 -31.02
N ARG A 39 -1.27 25.57 -31.76
CA ARG A 39 -0.97 26.16 -33.08
C ARG A 39 0.01 27.32 -32.96
N ARG A 40 -0.12 28.17 -31.94
CA ARG A 40 0.84 29.26 -31.66
C ARG A 40 2.24 28.71 -31.38
N LEU A 41 2.33 27.67 -30.55
CA LEU A 41 3.58 26.98 -30.23
C LEU A 41 4.23 26.39 -31.49
N LEU A 42 3.44 25.72 -32.34
CA LEU A 42 3.93 25.16 -33.60
C LEU A 42 4.42 26.25 -34.57
N ALA A 43 3.71 27.38 -34.65
CA ALA A 43 4.13 28.54 -35.44
C ALA A 43 5.45 29.13 -34.92
N TRP A 44 5.60 29.27 -33.59
CA TRP A 44 6.83 29.70 -32.94
C TRP A 44 8.01 28.77 -33.23
N ALA A 45 7.75 27.46 -33.32
CA ALA A 45 8.75 26.44 -33.63
C ALA A 45 9.23 26.46 -35.10
N LYS A 46 8.45 27.02 -36.04
CA LYS A 46 8.80 27.10 -37.48
C LYS A 46 10.09 27.89 -37.76
N ARG A 47 10.52 28.75 -36.82
CA ARG A 47 11.82 29.45 -36.90
C ARG A 47 13.01 28.48 -36.95
N TRP A 48 12.81 27.22 -36.57
CA TRP A 48 13.79 26.16 -36.66
C TRP A 48 13.24 25.02 -37.54
N PRO A 49 13.58 24.99 -38.83
CA PRO A 49 13.09 23.97 -39.77
C PRO A 49 13.47 22.55 -39.36
N GLN A 50 14.70 22.38 -38.85
CA GLN A 50 15.21 21.12 -38.32
C GLN A 50 15.07 21.12 -36.79
N ARG A 51 14.03 20.48 -36.26
CA ARG A 51 13.70 20.47 -34.82
C ARG A 51 13.26 19.09 -34.33
N LYS A 52 13.49 18.81 -33.04
CA LYS A 52 12.94 17.65 -32.32
C LYS A 52 12.34 18.11 -30.99
N TRP A 53 11.17 17.60 -30.62
CA TRP A 53 10.49 17.95 -29.37
C TRP A 53 10.89 16.99 -28.26
N ALA A 54 11.28 17.52 -27.11
CA ALA A 54 11.63 16.76 -25.92
C ALA A 54 10.61 17.05 -24.82
N VAL A 55 9.56 16.23 -24.74
CA VAL A 55 8.45 16.45 -23.81
C VAL A 55 8.73 15.69 -22.53
N GLU A 56 8.82 16.40 -21.41
CA GLU A 56 8.94 15.75 -20.11
C GLU A 56 7.67 14.97 -19.79
N ASN A 57 7.83 13.69 -19.42
CA ASN A 57 6.75 12.80 -19.04
C ASN A 57 5.57 12.85 -20.03
N ALA A 58 5.86 12.60 -21.29
CA ALA A 58 4.92 12.67 -22.41
C ALA A 58 3.80 11.62 -22.33
N ASN A 59 3.86 10.68 -21.37
CA ASN A 59 2.78 9.76 -21.07
C ASN A 59 1.84 10.27 -19.94
N GLY A 60 2.18 11.39 -19.30
CA GLY A 60 1.43 12.06 -18.24
C GLY A 60 0.83 13.39 -18.71
N PRO A 61 1.07 14.53 -18.01
CA PRO A 61 0.50 15.83 -18.38
C PRO A 61 0.82 16.30 -19.80
N GLY A 62 1.95 15.86 -20.38
CA GLY A 62 2.36 16.20 -21.74
C GLY A 62 1.71 15.37 -22.85
N ARG A 63 0.91 14.34 -22.52
CA ARG A 63 0.40 13.35 -23.49
C ARG A 63 -0.40 13.96 -24.63
N HIS A 64 -1.34 14.83 -24.29
CA HIS A 64 -2.20 15.43 -25.30
C HIS A 64 -1.41 16.30 -26.30
N LEU A 65 -0.49 17.14 -25.80
CA LEU A 65 0.40 17.93 -26.65
C LEU A 65 1.29 17.03 -27.52
N ALA A 66 1.91 16.00 -26.93
CA ALA A 66 2.79 15.08 -27.65
C ALA A 66 2.07 14.39 -28.81
N GLN A 67 0.88 13.81 -28.58
CA GLN A 67 0.09 13.16 -29.63
C GLN A 67 -0.42 14.18 -30.68
N TRP A 68 -0.76 15.39 -30.25
CA TRP A 68 -1.17 16.46 -31.16
C TRP A 68 -0.05 16.90 -32.11
N LEU A 69 1.20 16.94 -31.63
CA LEU A 69 2.40 17.23 -32.42
C LEU A 69 2.71 16.09 -33.39
N ILE A 70 2.67 14.83 -32.92
CA ILE A 70 2.89 13.63 -33.74
C ILE A 70 1.89 13.56 -34.90
N ALA A 71 0.61 13.85 -34.63
CA ALA A 71 -0.44 13.90 -35.67
C ALA A 71 -0.19 14.96 -36.76
N ARG A 72 0.77 15.87 -36.57
CA ARG A 72 1.20 16.91 -37.53
C ARG A 72 2.58 16.65 -38.11
N GLY A 73 3.11 15.44 -37.95
CA GLY A 73 4.40 15.03 -38.50
C GLY A 73 5.62 15.53 -37.71
N GLU A 74 5.42 16.05 -36.50
CA GLU A 74 6.54 16.43 -35.63
C GLU A 74 7.19 15.20 -34.98
N SER A 75 8.52 15.22 -34.84
CA SER A 75 9.26 14.21 -34.09
C SER A 75 9.28 14.57 -32.61
N VAL A 76 8.76 13.68 -31.76
CA VAL A 76 8.63 13.89 -30.31
C VAL A 76 9.30 12.74 -29.56
N VAL A 77 10.10 13.07 -28.55
CA VAL A 77 10.69 12.13 -27.60
C VAL A 77 10.09 12.31 -26.21
N ASP A 78 9.88 11.21 -25.51
CA ASP A 78 9.54 11.18 -24.09
C ASP A 78 10.81 11.33 -23.25
N VAL A 79 10.82 12.32 -22.36
CA VAL A 79 11.91 12.55 -21.41
C VAL A 79 11.45 12.20 -19.99
N PRO A 80 12.08 11.23 -19.32
CA PRO A 80 11.73 10.90 -17.94
C PRO A 80 12.06 12.05 -16.98
N ALA A 81 11.11 12.46 -16.13
CA ALA A 81 11.33 13.54 -15.17
C ALA A 81 12.51 13.31 -14.20
N ALA A 82 12.81 12.04 -13.91
CA ALA A 82 13.97 11.66 -13.10
C ALA A 82 15.32 11.94 -13.80
N ALA A 83 15.35 12.00 -15.13
CA ALA A 83 16.54 12.40 -15.89
C ALA A 83 16.67 13.93 -15.91
N THR A 84 15.57 14.66 -16.13
CA THR A 84 15.52 16.13 -16.06
C THR A 84 16.00 16.63 -14.70
N SER A 85 15.58 15.98 -13.61
CA SER A 85 15.99 16.36 -12.26
C SER A 85 17.51 16.24 -12.03
N ARG A 86 18.14 15.20 -12.59
CA ARG A 86 19.60 14.97 -12.48
C ARG A 86 20.39 16.00 -13.28
N VAL A 87 19.94 16.35 -14.48
CA VAL A 87 20.58 17.42 -15.28
C VAL A 87 20.48 18.78 -14.58
N ARG A 88 19.37 19.06 -13.90
CA ARG A 88 19.21 20.28 -13.09
C ARG A 88 20.20 20.35 -11.92
N GLU A 89 20.53 19.22 -11.28
CA GLU A 89 21.53 19.16 -10.21
C GLU A 89 22.95 19.52 -10.68
N LEU A 90 23.26 19.25 -11.95
CA LEU A 90 24.56 19.54 -12.57
C LEU A 90 24.66 20.98 -13.11
N SER A 91 23.56 21.74 -13.10
CA SER A 91 23.51 23.08 -13.71
C SER A 91 24.15 24.13 -12.79
N ARG A 92 25.01 25.00 -13.35
CA ARG A 92 25.83 26.01 -12.63
C ARG A 92 25.03 27.08 -11.85
N GLY A 93 23.70 27.13 -11.99
CA GLY A 93 22.81 28.16 -11.46
C GLY A 93 22.25 27.95 -10.04
N GLY A 94 22.85 27.06 -9.23
CA GLY A 94 22.55 26.99 -7.79
C GLY A 94 21.17 26.40 -7.41
N ARG A 95 20.71 25.34 -8.09
CA ARG A 95 19.43 24.64 -7.82
C ARG A 95 18.16 25.49 -8.01
N ARG A 96 18.24 26.62 -8.72
CA ARG A 96 17.04 27.41 -9.09
C ARG A 96 16.10 26.54 -9.95
N LYS A 97 14.81 26.58 -9.62
CA LYS A 97 13.75 25.87 -10.33
C LYS A 97 12.76 26.88 -10.90
N ASN A 98 12.55 26.84 -12.20
CA ASN A 98 11.44 27.49 -12.88
C ASN A 98 11.08 26.67 -14.13
N ASP A 99 9.87 26.89 -14.67
CA ASP A 99 9.34 26.10 -15.79
C ASP A 99 10.23 26.19 -17.06
N GLN A 100 10.94 27.31 -17.26
CA GLN A 100 11.88 27.48 -18.37
C GLN A 100 13.14 26.62 -18.22
N ILE A 101 13.71 26.57 -17.02
CA ILE A 101 14.87 25.73 -16.69
C ILE A 101 14.48 24.26 -16.81
N ASP A 102 13.29 23.89 -16.33
CA ASP A 102 12.80 22.50 -16.42
C ASP A 102 12.56 22.09 -17.88
N ALA A 103 11.98 22.98 -18.71
CA ALA A 103 11.86 22.76 -20.15
C ALA A 103 13.23 22.65 -20.85
N ALA A 104 14.18 23.54 -20.57
CA ALA A 104 15.53 23.47 -21.12
C ALA A 104 16.28 22.20 -20.69
N ALA A 105 16.07 21.74 -19.46
CA ALA A 105 16.63 20.49 -18.96
C ALA A 105 16.06 19.29 -19.72
N ALA A 106 14.77 19.28 -20.09
CA ALA A 106 14.20 18.22 -20.92
C ALA A 106 14.88 18.15 -22.30
N ALA A 107 15.11 19.30 -22.95
CA ALA A 107 15.88 19.37 -24.20
C ALA A 107 17.33 18.86 -24.02
N THR A 108 17.98 19.27 -22.92
CA THR A 108 19.35 18.86 -22.61
C THR A 108 19.45 17.34 -22.40
N VAL A 109 18.49 16.73 -21.70
CA VAL A 109 18.44 15.26 -21.53
C VAL A 109 18.29 14.55 -22.88
N ALA A 110 17.38 15.03 -23.72
CA ALA A 110 17.17 14.46 -25.05
C ALA A 110 18.45 14.55 -25.92
N ASN A 111 19.27 15.59 -25.72
CA ASN A 111 20.57 15.73 -26.35
C ASN A 111 21.59 14.72 -25.82
N LEU A 112 21.73 14.64 -24.49
CA LEU A 112 22.79 13.89 -23.80
C LEU A 112 22.59 12.38 -23.83
N GLN A 113 21.35 11.90 -23.71
CA GLN A 113 21.11 10.46 -23.63
C GLN A 113 21.22 9.77 -24.99
N GLY A 114 21.28 10.53 -26.09
CA GLY A 114 21.00 9.99 -27.42
C GLY A 114 19.54 9.56 -27.53
N GLU A 115 18.95 9.74 -28.72
CA GLU A 115 17.56 9.41 -29.07
C GLU A 115 16.66 9.05 -27.88
N GLY A 116 16.20 10.08 -27.14
CA GLY A 116 15.12 9.91 -26.18
C GLY A 116 13.98 9.10 -26.82
N ARG A 117 13.21 8.37 -26.01
CA ARG A 117 12.27 7.37 -26.55
C ARG A 117 11.29 8.03 -27.53
N ASP A 118 11.48 7.77 -28.82
CA ASP A 118 10.59 8.29 -29.86
C ASP A 118 9.17 7.83 -29.58
N LEU A 119 8.26 8.81 -29.60
CA LEU A 119 6.84 8.58 -29.41
C LEU A 119 6.19 8.32 -30.75
N ALA A 120 5.48 7.20 -30.82
CA ALA A 120 4.60 6.87 -31.94
C ALA A 120 3.16 7.33 -31.65
N PRO A 121 2.31 7.42 -32.69
CA PRO A 121 0.87 7.52 -32.50
C PRO A 121 0.35 6.42 -31.57
N GLU A 122 -0.58 6.76 -30.69
CA GLU A 122 -1.24 5.78 -29.83
C GLU A 122 -1.98 4.71 -30.66
N ASP A 123 -1.96 3.47 -30.18
CA ASP A 123 -2.50 2.32 -30.88
C ASP A 123 -3.34 1.43 -29.96
N HIS A 124 -3.68 0.22 -30.43
CA HIS A 124 -4.40 -0.80 -29.68
C HIS A 124 -3.80 -1.06 -28.29
N THR A 125 -2.49 -0.92 -28.10
CA THR A 125 -1.86 -1.15 -26.80
C THR A 125 -2.30 -0.09 -25.78
N THR A 126 -2.39 1.17 -26.17
CA THR A 126 -2.90 2.24 -25.31
C THR A 126 -4.38 2.03 -24.99
N ALA A 127 -5.20 1.68 -25.99
CA ALA A 127 -6.62 1.42 -25.78
C ALA A 127 -6.85 0.25 -24.78
N LEU A 128 -6.08 -0.82 -24.90
CA LEU A 128 -6.12 -1.96 -23.97
C LEU A 128 -5.67 -1.57 -22.56
N ALA A 129 -4.67 -0.70 -22.41
CA ALA A 129 -4.24 -0.18 -21.11
C ALA A 129 -5.35 0.61 -20.42
N LEU A 130 -6.05 1.49 -21.15
CA LEU A 130 -7.18 2.27 -20.63
C LEU A 130 -8.35 1.36 -20.18
N LEU A 131 -8.63 0.31 -20.96
CA LEU A 131 -9.66 -0.67 -20.58
C LEU A 131 -9.26 -1.50 -19.36
N ASP A 132 -8.00 -1.89 -19.21
CA ASP A 132 -7.49 -2.59 -18.01
C ASP A 132 -7.60 -1.71 -16.76
N GLU A 133 -7.22 -0.43 -16.86
CA GLU A 133 -7.38 0.53 -15.77
C GLU A 133 -8.85 0.71 -15.39
N ARG A 134 -9.73 0.90 -16.39
CA ARG A 134 -11.18 1.00 -16.16
C ARG A 134 -11.72 -0.25 -15.47
N ARG A 135 -11.26 -1.44 -15.88
CA ARG A 135 -11.66 -2.72 -15.27
C ARG A 135 -11.30 -2.78 -13.80
N VAL A 136 -10.07 -2.40 -13.43
CA VAL A 136 -9.61 -2.38 -12.04
C VAL A 136 -10.50 -1.46 -11.20
N ASN A 137 -10.79 -0.26 -11.70
CA ASN A 137 -11.65 0.70 -11.01
C ASN A 137 -13.09 0.19 -10.82
N LEU A 138 -13.66 -0.45 -11.86
CA LEU A 138 -14.98 -1.08 -11.79
C LEU A 138 -15.03 -2.22 -10.76
N ALA A 139 -14.02 -3.10 -10.75
CA ALA A 139 -13.94 -4.20 -9.80
C ALA A 139 -13.85 -3.70 -8.35
N GLN A 140 -13.04 -2.66 -8.10
CA GLN A 140 -12.94 -2.05 -6.78
C GLN A 140 -14.24 -1.37 -6.34
N ALA A 141 -14.92 -0.66 -7.24
CA ALA A 141 -16.22 -0.08 -6.97
C ALA A 141 -17.23 -1.16 -6.58
N ARG A 142 -17.27 -2.26 -7.34
CA ARG A 142 -18.14 -3.41 -7.05
C ARG A 142 -17.88 -4.01 -5.66
N VAL A 143 -16.62 -4.22 -5.30
CA VAL A 143 -16.25 -4.72 -3.96
C VAL A 143 -16.77 -3.78 -2.87
N ARG A 144 -16.62 -2.46 -3.04
CA ARG A 144 -17.15 -1.48 -2.06
C ARG A 144 -18.67 -1.55 -1.94
N THR A 145 -19.40 -1.56 -3.05
CA THR A 145 -20.87 -1.65 -3.07
C THR A 145 -21.36 -2.95 -2.40
N VAL A 146 -20.75 -4.10 -2.72
CA VAL A 146 -21.10 -5.39 -2.11
C VAL A 146 -20.79 -5.41 -0.61
N ASN A 147 -19.70 -4.81 -0.15
CA ASN A 147 -19.38 -4.72 1.27
C ASN A 147 -20.39 -3.85 2.04
N GLN A 148 -20.86 -2.76 1.46
CA GLN A 148 -21.94 -1.94 2.04
C GLN A 148 -23.24 -2.73 2.12
N LEU A 149 -23.56 -3.49 1.07
CA LEU A 149 -24.73 -4.37 1.03
C LEU A 149 -24.66 -5.45 2.11
N HIS A 150 -23.49 -6.05 2.35
CA HIS A 150 -23.27 -6.97 3.47
C HIS A 150 -23.53 -6.34 4.84
N ALA A 151 -23.13 -5.08 5.04
CA ALA A 151 -23.35 -4.38 6.30
C ALA A 151 -24.85 -4.19 6.56
N LEU A 152 -25.62 -3.74 5.56
CA LEU A 152 -27.08 -3.57 5.69
C LEU A 152 -27.80 -4.90 5.86
N LEU A 153 -27.42 -5.93 5.11
CA LEU A 153 -28.03 -7.26 5.23
C LEU A 153 -27.79 -7.89 6.60
N ARG A 154 -26.66 -7.63 7.24
CA ARG A 154 -26.39 -8.07 8.62
C ARG A 154 -27.34 -7.41 9.64
N ASP A 155 -27.74 -6.17 9.40
CA ASP A 155 -28.65 -5.44 10.27
C ASP A 155 -30.13 -5.77 9.99
N LEU A 156 -30.45 -6.29 8.79
CA LEU A 156 -31.80 -6.68 8.37
C LEU A 156 -32.11 -8.18 8.52
N LEU A 157 -31.10 -9.05 8.57
CA LEU A 157 -31.27 -10.51 8.60
C LEU A 157 -30.41 -11.15 9.70
N PRO A 158 -31.00 -12.00 10.56
CA PRO A 158 -30.23 -12.84 11.48
C PRO A 158 -29.20 -13.69 10.73
N GLY A 159 -27.93 -13.57 11.10
CA GLY A 159 -26.82 -14.27 10.42
C GLY A 159 -26.33 -13.61 9.13
N GLY A 160 -27.00 -12.54 8.66
CA GLY A 160 -26.61 -11.78 7.47
C GLY A 160 -26.68 -12.57 6.16
N ALA A 161 -25.79 -12.24 5.23
CA ALA A 161 -25.72 -12.86 3.90
C ALA A 161 -24.47 -13.74 3.72
N PRO A 162 -24.50 -14.78 2.86
CA PRO A 162 -23.35 -15.63 2.55
C PRO A 162 -22.18 -14.83 1.96
N THR A 163 -20.94 -15.26 2.23
CA THR A 163 -19.71 -14.56 1.81
C THR A 163 -19.59 -14.32 0.30
N GLN A 164 -20.18 -15.18 -0.52
CA GLN A 164 -20.30 -15.00 -1.96
C GLN A 164 -21.69 -14.40 -2.27
N LEU A 165 -21.74 -13.07 -2.36
CA LEU A 165 -22.99 -12.33 -2.58
C LEU A 165 -23.07 -11.82 -4.02
N SER A 166 -24.06 -12.32 -4.77
CA SER A 166 -24.48 -11.76 -6.05
C SER A 166 -25.63 -10.76 -5.86
N ALA A 167 -25.83 -9.87 -6.83
CA ALA A 167 -26.95 -8.94 -6.81
C ALA A 167 -28.31 -9.67 -6.76
N ASP A 168 -28.45 -10.80 -7.45
CA ASP A 168 -29.70 -11.57 -7.45
C ASP A 168 -29.94 -12.32 -6.15
N LEU A 169 -28.88 -12.84 -5.52
CA LEU A 169 -28.97 -13.42 -4.19
C LEU A 169 -29.36 -12.35 -3.17
N ALA A 170 -28.73 -11.18 -3.22
CA ALA A 170 -29.09 -10.06 -2.36
C ALA A 170 -30.54 -9.60 -2.57
N ALA A 171 -30.99 -9.47 -3.82
CA ALA A 171 -32.38 -9.16 -4.15
C ALA A 171 -33.37 -10.23 -3.62
N LYS A 172 -32.99 -11.52 -3.67
CA LYS A 172 -33.78 -12.60 -3.09
C LYS A 172 -33.88 -12.47 -1.56
N LEU A 173 -32.77 -12.19 -0.89
CA LEU A 173 -32.71 -11.97 0.57
C LEU A 173 -33.52 -10.74 1.01
N LEU A 174 -33.43 -9.63 0.28
CA LEU A 174 -34.20 -8.41 0.60
C LEU A 174 -35.71 -8.60 0.43
N ARG A 175 -36.14 -9.45 -0.51
CA ARG A 175 -37.57 -9.78 -0.68
C ARG A 175 -38.16 -10.53 0.52
N SER A 176 -37.37 -11.32 1.26
CA SER A 176 -37.85 -12.01 2.47
C SER A 176 -37.91 -11.10 3.71
N VAL A 177 -37.28 -9.93 3.68
CA VAL A 177 -37.32 -8.97 4.79
C VAL A 177 -38.66 -8.24 4.80
N ARG A 178 -39.40 -8.31 5.91
CA ARG A 178 -40.57 -7.46 6.18
C ARG A 178 -40.17 -6.41 7.22
N PRO A 179 -39.99 -5.13 6.83
CA PRO A 179 -39.61 -4.07 7.76
C PRO A 179 -40.66 -3.87 8.86
N ALA A 180 -40.22 -3.79 10.11
CA ALA A 180 -41.09 -3.55 11.27
C ALA A 180 -41.30 -2.05 11.57
N GLY A 181 -40.55 -1.16 10.93
CA GLY A 181 -40.67 0.29 11.12
C GLY A 181 -39.74 1.09 10.20
N ASP A 182 -39.76 2.42 10.32
CA ASP A 182 -39.16 3.37 9.37
C ASP A 182 -37.67 3.14 9.13
N ILE A 183 -36.90 2.82 10.17
CA ILE A 183 -35.46 2.60 10.06
C ILE A 183 -35.14 1.37 9.20
N GLU A 184 -35.91 0.29 9.34
CA GLU A 184 -35.72 -0.92 8.53
C GLU A 184 -36.18 -0.70 7.09
N THR A 185 -37.22 0.10 6.88
CA THR A 185 -37.65 0.54 5.55
C THR A 185 -36.52 1.28 4.85
N VAL A 186 -35.94 2.31 5.50
CA VAL A 186 -34.81 3.07 4.95
C VAL A 186 -33.60 2.17 4.65
N ARG A 187 -33.23 1.26 5.56
CA ARG A 187 -32.13 0.30 5.31
C ARG A 187 -32.41 -0.59 4.09
N LYS A 188 -33.65 -1.07 3.96
CA LYS A 188 -34.07 -1.92 2.86
C LYS A 188 -34.07 -1.17 1.53
N ASP A 189 -34.46 0.09 1.51
CA ASP A 189 -34.45 0.95 0.32
C ASP A 189 -33.02 1.22 -0.15
N ILE A 190 -32.11 1.62 0.76
CA ILE A 190 -30.68 1.79 0.45
C ILE A 190 -30.08 0.47 -0.06
N ALA A 191 -30.47 -0.67 0.52
CA ALA A 191 -29.99 -1.96 0.07
C ALA A 191 -30.47 -2.30 -1.36
N TRP A 192 -31.68 -1.89 -1.75
CA TRP A 192 -32.16 -2.02 -3.13
C TRP A 192 -31.38 -1.13 -4.11
N ASP A 193 -31.04 0.09 -3.72
CA ASP A 193 -30.18 0.97 -4.53
C ASP A 193 -28.80 0.34 -4.77
N LEU A 194 -28.18 -0.23 -3.72
CA LEU A 194 -26.90 -0.93 -3.83
C LEU A 194 -26.99 -2.20 -4.68
N VAL A 195 -28.13 -2.90 -4.68
CA VAL A 195 -28.37 -4.03 -5.60
C VAL A 195 -28.41 -3.54 -7.06
N ALA A 196 -29.11 -2.45 -7.34
CA ALA A 196 -29.16 -1.86 -8.67
C ALA A 196 -27.77 -1.39 -9.13
N GLU A 197 -27.00 -0.76 -8.24
CA GLU A 197 -25.62 -0.36 -8.52
C GLU A 197 -24.72 -1.57 -8.79
N THR A 198 -24.85 -2.64 -8.00
CA THR A 198 -24.08 -3.88 -8.22
C THR A 198 -24.36 -4.48 -9.60
N ARG A 199 -25.64 -4.55 -10.02
CA ARG A 199 -26.01 -5.01 -11.37
C ARG A 199 -25.40 -4.15 -12.47
N LYS A 200 -25.40 -2.82 -12.29
CA LYS A 200 -24.80 -1.88 -13.24
C LYS A 200 -23.29 -2.13 -13.35
N LEU A 201 -22.59 -2.32 -12.23
CA LEU A 201 -21.16 -2.59 -12.20
C LEU A 201 -20.82 -3.95 -12.82
N ASP A 202 -21.63 -4.98 -12.56
CA ASP A 202 -21.51 -6.30 -13.20
C ASP A 202 -21.65 -6.23 -14.72
N LYS A 203 -22.65 -5.49 -15.21
CA LYS A 203 -22.81 -5.25 -16.64
C LYS A 203 -21.59 -4.50 -17.21
N GLN A 204 -21.13 -3.45 -16.55
CA GLN A 204 -19.96 -2.68 -17.01
C GLN A 204 -18.69 -3.53 -17.06
N LEU A 205 -18.49 -4.45 -16.12
CA LEU A 205 -17.37 -5.40 -16.12
C LEU A 205 -17.45 -6.40 -17.29
N THR A 206 -18.66 -6.83 -17.62
CA THR A 206 -18.93 -7.73 -18.76
C THR A 206 -18.69 -7.02 -20.08
N ASP A 207 -19.28 -5.83 -20.26
CA ASP A 207 -19.11 -5.01 -21.46
C ASP A 207 -17.63 -4.60 -21.64
N ASN A 208 -16.92 -4.31 -20.55
CA ASN A 208 -15.48 -4.04 -20.57
C ASN A 208 -14.66 -5.26 -21.01
N ALA A 209 -15.00 -6.46 -20.54
CA ALA A 209 -14.32 -7.70 -20.97
C ALA A 209 -14.52 -7.96 -22.47
N ALA A 210 -15.73 -7.75 -22.99
CA ALA A 210 -16.02 -7.88 -24.42
C ALA A 210 -15.21 -6.88 -25.26
N ARG A 211 -15.12 -5.61 -24.82
CA ARG A 211 -14.28 -4.60 -25.51
C ARG A 211 -12.79 -4.97 -25.48
N MET A 212 -12.30 -5.50 -24.35
CA MET A 212 -10.92 -5.99 -24.26
C MET A 212 -10.68 -7.13 -25.25
N GLN A 213 -11.62 -8.07 -25.38
CA GLN A 213 -11.52 -9.17 -26.34
C GLN A 213 -11.45 -8.66 -27.79
N SER A 214 -12.40 -7.83 -28.21
CA SER A 214 -12.43 -7.32 -29.60
C SER A 214 -11.15 -6.57 -29.98
N LEU A 215 -10.57 -5.79 -29.06
CA LEU A 215 -9.29 -5.11 -29.31
C LEU A 215 -8.09 -6.06 -29.33
N VAL A 216 -8.11 -7.15 -28.55
CA VAL A 216 -7.06 -8.17 -28.63
C VAL A 216 -7.12 -8.89 -29.97
N GLU A 217 -8.31 -9.26 -30.42
CA GLU A 217 -8.53 -9.89 -31.74
C GLU A 217 -8.07 -8.96 -32.88
N ALA A 218 -8.43 -7.66 -32.82
CA ALA A 218 -7.97 -6.66 -33.78
C ALA A 218 -6.45 -6.41 -33.75
N SER A 219 -5.78 -6.68 -32.63
CA SER A 219 -4.34 -6.48 -32.49
C SER A 219 -3.47 -7.53 -33.18
N SER A 220 -4.07 -8.56 -33.81
CA SER A 220 -3.37 -9.71 -34.42
C SER A 220 -2.44 -10.45 -33.46
N SER A 221 -2.75 -10.41 -32.16
CA SER A 221 -1.95 -11.03 -31.11
C SER A 221 -2.23 -12.53 -31.00
N THR A 222 -1.17 -13.35 -30.93
CA THR A 222 -1.25 -14.79 -30.69
C THR A 222 -1.29 -15.17 -29.21
N LEU A 223 -1.39 -14.18 -28.30
CA LEU A 223 -1.36 -14.44 -26.86
C LEU A 223 -2.51 -15.34 -26.39
N MET A 224 -3.68 -15.28 -27.03
CA MET A 224 -4.82 -16.13 -26.69
C MET A 224 -4.66 -17.59 -27.14
N ASP A 225 -3.71 -17.89 -28.04
CA ASP A 225 -3.37 -19.26 -28.44
C ASP A 225 -2.60 -20.00 -27.34
N THR A 226 -2.10 -19.26 -26.35
CA THR A 226 -1.41 -19.82 -25.20
C THR A 226 -2.40 -20.36 -24.17
N PRO A 227 -2.28 -21.65 -23.79
CA PRO A 227 -3.13 -22.22 -22.74
C PRO A 227 -3.08 -21.43 -21.43
N GLY A 228 -4.26 -21.06 -20.94
CA GLY A 228 -4.43 -20.29 -19.71
C GLY A 228 -4.43 -18.77 -19.89
N ILE A 229 -4.23 -18.22 -21.10
CA ILE A 229 -4.35 -16.79 -21.38
C ILE A 229 -5.70 -16.50 -22.05
N GLY A 230 -6.66 -16.01 -21.25
CA GLY A 230 -7.93 -15.48 -21.76
C GLY A 230 -7.84 -14.01 -22.21
N PRO A 231 -8.90 -13.45 -22.81
CA PRO A 231 -8.90 -12.12 -23.42
C PRO A 231 -8.53 -11.00 -22.45
N VAL A 232 -9.03 -11.05 -21.21
CA VAL A 232 -8.70 -10.06 -20.16
C VAL A 232 -7.20 -10.10 -19.81
N MET A 233 -6.61 -11.29 -19.73
CA MET A 233 -5.18 -11.43 -19.43
C MET A 233 -4.32 -11.00 -20.62
N ALA A 234 -4.70 -11.37 -21.84
CA ALA A 234 -4.02 -10.90 -23.06
C ALA A 234 -4.05 -9.36 -23.18
N ALA A 235 -5.22 -8.75 -23.01
CA ALA A 235 -5.40 -7.30 -23.01
C ALA A 235 -4.52 -6.61 -21.95
N ARG A 236 -4.51 -7.13 -20.72
CA ARG A 236 -3.66 -6.64 -19.64
C ARG A 236 -2.17 -6.76 -19.94
N LEU A 237 -1.74 -7.81 -20.62
CA LEU A 237 -0.34 -7.97 -21.03
C LEU A 237 0.04 -6.93 -22.07
N ILE A 238 -0.70 -6.90 -23.17
CA ILE A 238 -0.45 -5.99 -24.30
C ILE A 238 -0.50 -4.54 -23.83
N GLY A 239 -1.51 -4.16 -23.04
CA GLY A 239 -1.66 -2.79 -22.55
C GLY A 239 -0.52 -2.34 -21.63
N ARG A 240 0.04 -3.24 -20.80
CA ARG A 240 1.11 -2.86 -19.88
C ARG A 240 2.50 -2.94 -20.47
N THR A 241 2.75 -3.79 -21.46
CA THR A 241 4.08 -3.88 -22.09
C THR A 241 4.20 -3.09 -23.38
N GLY A 242 3.09 -2.77 -24.03
CA GLY A 242 3.11 -2.38 -25.43
C GLY A 242 3.49 -3.55 -26.34
N ARG A 243 3.81 -3.24 -27.60
CA ARG A 243 4.20 -4.22 -28.62
C ARG A 243 5.51 -4.93 -28.25
N ALA A 244 5.57 -6.24 -28.37
CA ALA A 244 6.73 -7.04 -27.96
C ALA A 244 8.02 -6.70 -28.74
N HIS A 245 7.92 -6.28 -30.01
CA HIS A 245 9.08 -5.94 -30.85
C HIS A 245 9.90 -4.74 -30.35
N ARG A 246 9.34 -3.92 -29.43
CA ARG A 246 10.10 -2.82 -28.81
C ARG A 246 11.28 -3.31 -27.96
N PHE A 247 11.30 -4.61 -27.64
CA PHE A 247 12.37 -5.25 -26.91
C PHE A 247 13.25 -5.98 -27.93
N SER A 248 14.50 -5.56 -28.04
CA SER A 248 15.47 -6.14 -28.97
C SER A 248 15.71 -7.64 -28.75
N THR A 249 15.50 -8.12 -27.52
CA THR A 249 15.64 -9.52 -27.16
C THR A 249 14.60 -9.93 -26.11
N SER A 250 14.35 -11.24 -26.01
CA SER A 250 13.56 -11.81 -24.91
C SER A 250 14.18 -11.54 -23.54
N ALA A 251 15.50 -11.39 -23.45
CA ALA A 251 16.21 -10.99 -22.24
C ALA A 251 15.92 -9.53 -21.86
N ALA A 252 15.86 -8.62 -22.83
CA ALA A 252 15.46 -7.22 -22.61
C ALA A 252 14.00 -7.14 -22.13
N PHE A 253 13.10 -7.93 -22.72
CA PHE A 253 11.73 -8.07 -22.23
C PHE A 253 11.70 -8.62 -20.81
N ALA A 254 12.48 -9.66 -20.51
CA ALA A 254 12.55 -10.24 -19.17
C ALA A 254 13.08 -9.21 -18.16
N ASN A 255 14.08 -8.40 -18.49
CA ASN A 255 14.58 -7.33 -17.64
C ASN A 255 13.50 -6.27 -17.36
N TYR A 256 12.80 -5.81 -18.41
CA TYR A 256 11.68 -4.88 -18.28
C TYR A 256 10.53 -5.42 -17.44
N ALA A 257 10.17 -6.69 -17.62
CA ALA A 257 9.19 -7.37 -16.80
C ALA A 257 9.69 -7.60 -15.37
N GLY A 258 10.98 -7.41 -15.11
CA GLY A 258 11.68 -7.73 -13.88
C GLY A 258 12.08 -9.20 -13.75
N ALA A 259 11.71 -10.07 -14.71
CA ALA A 259 12.02 -11.51 -14.76
C ALA A 259 13.49 -11.86 -14.95
N ALA A 260 14.33 -10.95 -15.46
CA ALA A 260 15.76 -11.20 -15.58
C ALA A 260 16.47 -11.08 -14.21
N PRO A 261 17.41 -11.98 -13.89
CA PRO A 261 18.31 -11.78 -12.76
C PRO A 261 19.26 -10.59 -13.03
N VAL A 262 19.51 -9.78 -12.02
CA VAL A 262 20.48 -8.68 -12.08
C VAL A 262 21.87 -9.22 -11.78
N GLU A 263 22.80 -8.89 -12.66
CA GLU A 263 24.22 -9.09 -12.42
C GLU A 263 24.74 -7.97 -11.52
N ILE A 264 25.35 -8.37 -10.41
CA ILE A 264 26.06 -7.45 -9.52
C ILE A 264 27.52 -7.86 -9.62
N ALA A 265 28.31 -7.00 -10.28
CA ALA A 265 29.73 -7.23 -10.53
C ALA A 265 30.58 -6.15 -9.87
N SER A 266 31.71 -6.56 -9.30
CA SER A 266 32.79 -5.70 -8.82
C SER A 266 34.11 -6.34 -9.25
N ALA A 267 34.81 -5.68 -10.18
CA ALA A 267 36.08 -6.11 -10.76
C ALA A 267 36.13 -7.61 -11.17
N LEU A 268 36.64 -8.49 -10.30
CA LEU A 268 36.84 -9.92 -10.56
C LEU A 268 35.70 -10.83 -10.07
N ASN A 269 34.70 -10.30 -9.35
CA ASN A 269 33.57 -11.07 -8.83
C ASN A 269 32.28 -10.69 -9.54
N SER A 270 31.66 -11.66 -10.21
CA SER A 270 30.33 -11.54 -10.84
C SER A 270 29.37 -12.59 -10.27
N TRP A 271 28.22 -12.16 -9.74
CA TRP A 271 27.14 -13.08 -9.37
C TRP A 271 25.78 -12.57 -9.84
N ARG A 272 24.90 -13.51 -10.18
CA ARG A 272 23.55 -13.25 -10.71
C ARG A 272 22.53 -13.41 -9.59
N ALA A 273 21.86 -12.32 -9.21
CA ALA A 273 20.80 -12.32 -8.22
C ALA A 273 19.43 -12.19 -8.91
N TRP A 274 18.47 -13.07 -8.59
CA TRP A 274 17.08 -12.90 -9.05
C TRP A 274 16.47 -11.68 -8.34
N ILE A 275 15.99 -10.68 -9.09
CA ILE A 275 15.23 -9.57 -8.50
C ILE A 275 13.89 -10.11 -8.01
N ALA A 276 13.76 -10.37 -6.71
CA ALA A 276 12.48 -10.44 -6.03
C ALA A 276 12.15 -9.06 -5.42
N GLY A 277 12.10 -7.97 -6.22
CA GLY A 277 11.84 -6.65 -5.61
C GLY A 277 11.99 -5.37 -6.43
N GLY A 278 11.94 -5.38 -7.77
CA GLY A 278 11.85 -4.15 -8.56
C GLY A 278 10.47 -3.47 -8.47
N PRO A 279 10.31 -2.21 -8.97
CA PRO A 279 9.03 -1.46 -9.00
C PRO A 279 7.92 -2.31 -9.67
N PRO A 280 6.61 -2.02 -9.46
CA PRO A 280 5.55 -3.02 -9.61
C PRO A 280 5.64 -3.73 -10.96
N PRO A 281 5.31 -5.04 -11.00
CA PRO A 281 5.46 -5.81 -12.22
C PRO A 281 4.62 -5.15 -13.32
N THR A 282 5.22 -4.91 -14.47
CA THR A 282 4.43 -5.08 -15.69
C THR A 282 3.93 -6.52 -15.66
N THR A 283 2.62 -6.70 -15.77
CA THR A 283 1.92 -7.99 -15.64
C THR A 283 2.45 -9.09 -16.56
N ALA A 284 3.26 -8.73 -17.54
CA ALA A 284 4.15 -9.60 -18.29
C ALA A 284 4.93 -10.64 -17.48
N ARG A 285 5.39 -10.27 -16.29
CA ARG A 285 6.17 -11.21 -15.45
C ARG A 285 5.34 -12.38 -14.94
N CYS A 286 4.06 -12.16 -14.62
CA CYS A 286 3.17 -13.23 -14.13
C CYS A 286 2.71 -14.14 -15.26
N SER A 287 2.35 -13.60 -16.42
CA SER A 287 1.86 -14.44 -17.51
C SER A 287 2.96 -15.30 -18.14
N LEU A 288 4.21 -14.81 -18.20
CA LEU A 288 5.35 -15.63 -18.62
C LEU A 288 5.75 -16.71 -17.62
N ALA A 289 5.52 -16.50 -16.31
CA ALA A 289 5.75 -17.53 -15.29
C ALA A 289 4.76 -18.69 -15.43
N SER A 290 3.49 -18.41 -15.73
CA SER A 290 2.47 -19.43 -16.05
C SER A 290 2.79 -20.20 -17.33
N LEU A 291 3.29 -19.52 -18.37
CA LEU A 291 3.73 -20.11 -19.65
C LEU A 291 4.94 -21.05 -19.55
N ARG A 292 5.88 -20.78 -18.63
CA ARG A 292 7.06 -21.64 -18.42
C ARG A 292 6.73 -22.94 -17.68
N MET A 293 5.63 -23.00 -16.93
CA MET A 293 5.27 -24.14 -16.09
C MET A 293 4.41 -25.18 -16.82
N THR A 294 3.58 -24.77 -17.78
CA THR A 294 2.84 -25.68 -18.67
C THR A 294 3.76 -26.52 -19.56
N LYS A 295 4.92 -26.00 -20.00
CA LYS A 295 5.91 -26.77 -20.77
C LYS A 295 6.71 -27.81 -19.97
N ARG A 296 6.56 -27.91 -18.64
CA ARG A 296 7.33 -28.83 -17.77
C ARG A 296 6.49 -29.92 -17.06
N GLY A 297 5.21 -30.10 -17.41
CA GLY A 297 4.44 -31.30 -17.04
C GLY A 297 4.06 -31.44 -15.56
N TRP A 298 3.91 -30.34 -14.82
CA TRP A 298 3.47 -30.41 -13.41
C TRP A 298 1.95 -30.52 -13.27
N ARG A 299 1.48 -31.38 -12.36
CA ARG A 299 0.07 -31.76 -12.17
C ARG A 299 -0.85 -30.54 -11.96
N LEU A 300 -2.05 -30.61 -12.55
CA LEU A 300 -3.14 -29.60 -12.57
C LEU A 300 -3.46 -28.92 -11.22
N GLY A 301 -3.20 -29.58 -10.08
CA GLY A 301 -3.39 -29.00 -8.75
C GLY A 301 -2.46 -27.83 -8.41
N VAL A 302 -1.24 -27.78 -8.97
CA VAL A 302 -0.30 -26.65 -8.74
C VAL A 302 -0.65 -25.45 -9.63
N VAL A 303 -1.21 -25.70 -10.81
CA VAL A 303 -1.69 -24.68 -11.75
C VAL A 303 -2.94 -23.98 -11.21
N ALA A 304 -3.86 -24.70 -10.55
CA ALA A 304 -5.05 -24.12 -9.94
C ALA A 304 -4.72 -23.23 -8.71
N VAL A 305 -3.72 -23.62 -7.90
CA VAL A 305 -3.32 -22.85 -6.71
C VAL A 305 -2.63 -21.53 -7.11
N LEU A 306 -1.87 -21.50 -8.20
CA LEU A 306 -1.26 -20.25 -8.71
C LEU A 306 -2.22 -19.42 -9.56
N ALA A 307 -3.16 -20.04 -10.29
CA ALA A 307 -4.24 -19.31 -10.98
C ALA A 307 -5.20 -18.64 -9.98
N ALA A 308 -5.46 -19.24 -8.82
CA ALA A 308 -6.20 -18.60 -7.73
C ALA A 308 -5.44 -17.40 -7.11
N ILE A 309 -4.11 -17.45 -7.05
CA ILE A 309 -3.27 -16.30 -6.68
C ILE A 309 -3.34 -15.17 -7.74
N CYS A 310 -3.66 -15.51 -9.00
CA CYS A 310 -3.80 -14.53 -10.09
C CYS A 310 -5.23 -13.99 -10.30
N ILE A 311 -6.28 -14.72 -9.90
CA ILE A 311 -7.69 -14.29 -10.00
C ILE A 311 -8.14 -13.52 -8.75
N SER A 312 -7.39 -13.61 -7.64
CA SER A 312 -7.67 -12.90 -6.41
C SER A 312 -6.38 -12.52 -5.68
N GLY A 313 -5.51 -11.77 -6.35
CA GLY A 313 -4.37 -11.14 -5.71
C GLY A 313 -4.69 -9.67 -5.40
N PRO A 314 -4.62 -9.20 -4.14
CA PRO A 314 -4.42 -7.77 -3.92
C PRO A 314 -3.15 -7.38 -4.70
N GLY A 315 -3.13 -6.18 -5.29
CA GLY A 315 -1.90 -5.65 -5.88
C GLY A 315 -0.73 -5.87 -4.93
N ARG A 316 0.49 -6.13 -5.44
CA ARG A 316 1.66 -6.27 -4.57
C ARG A 316 1.57 -5.22 -3.46
N PRO A 317 1.70 -5.62 -2.19
CA PRO A 317 1.74 -4.63 -1.13
C PRO A 317 2.86 -3.67 -1.50
N GLU A 318 2.53 -2.40 -1.38
CA GLU A 318 3.47 -1.35 -1.02
C GLU A 318 4.66 -1.98 -0.27
N ALA A 319 5.90 -1.82 -0.76
CA ALA A 319 7.07 -2.49 -0.18
C ALA A 319 6.95 -2.53 1.35
N ILE A 320 6.94 -3.71 1.99
CA ILE A 320 6.59 -3.89 3.42
C ILE A 320 7.18 -2.73 4.23
N ARG A 321 6.31 -1.79 4.60
CA ARG A 321 6.63 -0.55 5.32
C ARG A 321 6.22 -0.72 6.78
N THR A 322 5.17 -1.50 7.03
CA THR A 322 4.60 -1.71 8.35
C THR A 322 4.25 -3.19 8.55
N ALA A 323 4.12 -3.61 9.81
CA ALA A 323 3.76 -5.00 10.13
C ALA A 323 2.41 -5.44 9.53
N PRO A 324 1.35 -4.59 9.44
CA PRO A 324 0.11 -4.91 8.75
C PRO A 324 0.26 -5.32 7.26
N ASP A 325 1.30 -4.84 6.57
CA ASP A 325 1.52 -5.19 5.15
C ASP A 325 1.85 -6.68 4.95
N LEU A 326 2.25 -7.38 6.03
CA LEU A 326 2.53 -8.83 6.03
C LEU A 326 1.25 -9.68 6.04
N GLY A 327 0.08 -9.07 6.29
CA GLY A 327 -1.20 -9.75 6.42
C GLY A 327 -1.50 -10.18 7.87
N PRO A 328 -2.72 -10.67 8.11
CA PRO A 328 -3.14 -11.08 9.45
C PRO A 328 -2.54 -12.44 9.83
N LEU A 329 -2.18 -12.57 11.10
CA LEU A 329 -1.81 -13.85 11.70
C LEU A 329 -3.06 -14.62 12.18
N PRO A 330 -2.99 -15.96 12.29
CA PRO A 330 -4.08 -16.78 12.82
C PRO A 330 -4.58 -16.35 14.21
N ALA A 331 -3.71 -15.78 15.05
CA ALA A 331 -4.07 -15.32 16.39
C ALA A 331 -4.80 -13.95 16.39
N ASP A 332 -4.69 -13.13 15.33
CA ASP A 332 -5.23 -11.76 15.30
C ASP A 332 -6.75 -11.72 15.51
N ARG A 333 -7.46 -12.80 15.16
CA ARG A 333 -8.91 -12.91 15.38
C ARG A 333 -9.32 -12.99 16.86
N TYR A 334 -8.37 -13.29 17.74
CA TYR A 334 -8.56 -13.33 19.19
C TYR A 334 -8.08 -12.05 19.87
N ASP A 335 -7.47 -11.14 19.11
CA ASP A 335 -7.01 -9.87 19.62
C ASP A 335 -8.11 -8.81 19.64
N TYR A 336 -7.87 -7.82 20.49
CA TYR A 336 -8.73 -6.69 20.66
C TYR A 336 -8.44 -5.65 19.57
N THR A 337 -9.43 -5.35 18.71
CA THR A 337 -9.18 -4.47 17.57
C THR A 337 -9.01 -3.01 18.00
N PRO A 338 -8.34 -2.14 17.20
CA PRO A 338 -8.24 -0.71 17.51
C PRO A 338 -9.60 -0.02 17.67
N GLN A 339 -10.60 -0.44 16.88
CA GLN A 339 -11.96 0.07 16.99
C GLN A 339 -12.61 -0.37 18.30
N ASP A 340 -12.44 -1.63 18.70
CA ASP A 340 -12.93 -2.08 20.00
C ASP A 340 -12.24 -1.25 21.10
N TYR A 341 -10.93 -1.02 21.02
CA TYR A 341 -10.18 -0.19 21.97
C TYR A 341 -10.74 1.22 22.12
N GLN A 342 -11.00 1.92 21.02
CA GLN A 342 -11.63 3.23 21.09
C GLN A 342 -13.02 3.18 21.76
N ARG A 343 -13.81 2.16 21.45
CA ARG A 343 -15.15 1.99 22.04
C ARG A 343 -15.09 1.64 23.52
N SER A 344 -14.16 0.80 23.97
CA SER A 344 -13.96 0.54 25.40
C SER A 344 -13.44 1.76 26.14
N GLN A 345 -12.54 2.55 25.54
CA GLN A 345 -12.05 3.78 26.17
C GLN A 345 -13.21 4.75 26.40
N ARG A 346 -14.08 4.95 25.39
CA ARG A 346 -15.29 5.77 25.55
C ARG A 346 -16.26 5.19 26.58
N ALA A 347 -16.52 3.87 26.54
CA ALA A 347 -17.41 3.23 27.50
C ALA A 347 -16.88 3.32 28.94
N SER A 348 -15.57 3.13 29.12
CA SER A 348 -14.89 3.28 30.41
C SER A 348 -15.00 4.72 30.91
N ALA A 349 -14.70 5.71 30.06
CA ALA A 349 -14.81 7.12 30.41
C ALA A 349 -16.23 7.52 30.87
N LEU A 350 -17.27 7.00 30.21
CA LEU A 350 -18.66 7.26 30.60
C LEU A 350 -19.03 6.61 31.94
N LEU A 351 -18.57 5.39 32.18
CA LEU A 351 -18.74 4.70 33.46
C LEU A 351 -18.00 5.41 34.60
N VAL A 352 -16.76 5.84 34.34
CA VAL A 352 -15.97 6.62 35.29
C VAL A 352 -16.68 7.94 35.59
N ARG A 353 -17.16 8.66 34.59
CA ARG A 353 -17.90 9.91 34.81
C ARG A 353 -19.17 9.70 35.63
N GLN A 354 -19.93 8.65 35.38
CA GLN A 354 -21.10 8.28 36.19
C GLN A 354 -20.70 8.05 37.66
N CYS A 355 -19.67 7.24 37.88
CA CYS A 355 -19.13 6.91 39.20
C CYS A 355 -18.56 8.13 39.94
N MET A 356 -17.92 9.05 39.22
CA MET A 356 -17.39 10.31 39.75
C MET A 356 -18.52 11.26 40.15
N ALA A 357 -19.59 11.34 39.34
CA ALA A 357 -20.78 12.12 39.67
C ALA A 357 -21.47 11.60 40.94
N GLU A 358 -21.56 10.28 41.12
CA GLU A 358 -22.08 9.65 42.35
C GLU A 358 -21.22 9.97 43.59
N ARG A 359 -19.94 10.29 43.40
CA ARG A 359 -19.01 10.74 44.46
C ARG A 359 -18.92 12.27 44.62
N GLY A 360 -19.80 13.02 43.96
CA GLY A 360 -19.88 14.48 44.08
C GLY A 360 -19.09 15.27 43.03
N HIS A 361 -18.45 14.61 42.06
CA HIS A 361 -17.68 15.25 40.97
C HIS A 361 -18.49 15.25 39.66
N SER A 362 -19.59 16.00 39.62
CA SER A 362 -20.57 15.96 38.51
C SER A 362 -20.07 16.54 37.18
N ASP A 363 -19.04 17.39 37.20
CA ASP A 363 -18.44 18.03 36.03
C ASP A 363 -17.17 17.30 35.52
N PHE A 364 -16.92 16.07 35.98
CA PHE A 364 -15.73 15.31 35.65
C PHE A 364 -15.58 15.08 34.14
N PRO A 365 -14.42 15.41 33.53
CA PRO A 365 -14.23 15.32 32.08
C PRO A 365 -14.12 13.86 31.60
N LEU A 366 -14.51 13.59 30.35
CA LEU A 366 -14.40 12.26 29.73
C LEU A 366 -12.95 11.86 29.39
N ASP A 367 -12.04 12.83 29.31
CA ASP A 367 -10.63 12.61 28.94
C ASP A 367 -9.71 13.42 29.88
N PRO A 368 -9.69 13.10 31.19
CA PRO A 368 -9.00 13.89 32.21
C PRO A 368 -7.48 13.87 32.04
N ARG A 369 -6.83 14.99 32.36
CA ARG A 369 -5.37 15.00 32.58
C ARG A 369 -5.04 14.73 34.05
N TYR A 370 -3.97 13.97 34.29
CA TYR A 370 -3.46 13.76 35.65
C TYR A 370 -3.01 15.08 36.30
N PRO A 371 -3.03 15.19 37.64
CA PRO A 371 -2.55 16.39 38.35
C PRO A 371 -1.08 16.71 38.02
N SER A 372 -0.25 15.67 37.86
CA SER A 372 1.12 15.76 37.35
C SER A 372 1.25 15.05 36.00
N ASP A 373 2.22 15.46 35.18
CA ASP A 373 2.48 14.76 33.91
C ASP A 373 3.11 13.39 34.21
N PRO A 374 2.44 12.28 33.84
CA PRO A 374 3.00 10.97 34.09
C PRO A 374 4.27 10.77 33.27
N VAL A 375 5.23 10.03 33.82
CA VAL A 375 6.36 9.52 33.04
C VAL A 375 5.80 8.44 32.10
N VAL A 376 5.55 8.84 30.85
CA VAL A 376 4.99 7.94 29.83
C VAL A 376 6.11 7.09 29.24
N ALA A 377 6.26 5.85 29.71
CA ALA A 377 7.09 4.87 29.02
C ALA A 377 6.35 4.35 27.78
N THR A 378 6.66 4.88 26.60
CA THR A 378 6.10 4.36 25.35
C THR A 378 6.87 3.12 24.93
N ALA A 379 6.37 1.94 25.27
CA ALA A 379 6.90 0.68 24.78
C ALA A 379 6.44 0.45 23.32
N VAL A 380 7.17 1.00 22.35
CA VAL A 380 6.96 0.68 20.93
C VAL A 380 7.62 -0.66 20.64
N SER A 381 6.90 -1.74 20.90
CA SER A 381 7.21 -3.06 20.32
C SER A 381 6.82 -3.02 18.85
N THR A 382 7.79 -3.18 17.96
CA THR A 382 7.51 -3.63 16.60
C THR A 382 7.85 -5.11 16.57
N ASP A 383 6.87 -5.95 16.27
CA ASP A 383 7.00 -7.41 16.27
C ASP A 383 8.13 -7.93 15.36
N TYR A 384 8.60 -7.10 14.43
CA TYR A 384 9.65 -7.40 13.46
C TYR A 384 10.80 -6.37 13.45
N GLY A 385 10.86 -5.44 14.41
CA GLY A 385 11.76 -4.28 14.36
C GLY A 385 11.33 -3.23 13.32
N ALA A 386 12.26 -2.35 12.91
CA ALA A 386 11.98 -1.37 11.86
C ALA A 386 11.73 -2.03 10.50
N LEU A 387 10.74 -1.54 9.76
CA LEU A 387 10.34 -2.02 8.42
C LEU A 387 10.23 -0.89 7.37
N ASP A 388 9.93 0.34 7.80
CA ASP A 388 9.83 1.48 6.89
C ASP A 388 11.19 2.16 6.70
N LEU A 389 11.68 2.13 5.46
CA LEU A 389 12.94 2.75 5.07
C LEU A 389 12.89 4.28 5.18
N ALA A 390 11.74 4.90 4.94
CA ALA A 390 11.61 6.36 5.03
C ALA A 390 11.67 6.82 6.49
N THR A 391 11.01 6.11 7.39
CA THR A 391 11.10 6.31 8.85
C THR A 391 12.50 6.02 9.36
N ALA A 392 13.12 4.90 8.97
CA ALA A 392 14.49 4.56 9.38
C ALA A 392 15.51 5.64 8.98
N ARG A 393 15.38 6.21 7.77
CA ARG A 393 16.24 7.32 7.32
C ARG A 393 16.09 8.59 8.16
N ARG A 394 14.88 8.89 8.62
CA ARG A 394 14.59 10.14 9.36
C ARG A 394 14.84 9.99 10.86
N TRP A 395 14.40 8.87 11.43
CA TRP A 395 14.28 8.68 12.88
C TRP A 395 15.02 7.44 13.41
N GLY A 396 15.66 6.65 12.55
CA GLY A 396 16.37 5.44 12.97
C GLY A 396 15.42 4.41 13.55
N TYR A 397 15.69 3.98 14.79
CA TYR A 397 14.84 3.08 15.57
C TYR A 397 13.92 3.82 16.56
N GLY A 398 13.93 5.15 16.52
CA GLY A 398 12.97 6.00 17.21
C GLY A 398 11.83 6.44 16.30
N TRP A 399 11.06 7.41 16.76
CA TRP A 399 9.90 7.97 16.06
C TRP A 399 9.90 9.50 16.07
N ASP A 400 9.02 10.07 15.26
CA ASP A 400 8.80 11.51 15.17
C ASP A 400 8.34 12.10 16.53
N PRO A 401 9.12 13.01 17.15
CA PRO A 401 8.77 13.65 18.41
C PRO A 401 7.46 14.46 18.34
N ALA A 402 7.08 14.96 17.15
CA ALA A 402 5.85 15.73 16.96
C ALA A 402 4.59 14.85 17.07
N LYS A 403 4.67 13.55 16.74
CA LYS A 403 3.53 12.61 16.86
C LYS A 403 3.15 12.33 18.31
N SER A 404 4.09 12.38 19.24
CA SER A 404 3.85 12.16 20.68
C SER A 404 2.93 13.24 21.30
N ARG A 405 2.94 14.47 20.77
CA ARG A 405 2.07 15.56 21.24
C ARG A 405 0.59 15.35 20.91
N ALA A 406 0.24 14.56 19.90
CA ALA A 406 -1.14 14.35 19.44
C ALA A 406 -1.95 13.34 20.29
N LEU A 407 -1.31 12.62 21.20
CA LEU A 407 -1.93 11.59 22.05
C LEU A 407 -2.22 12.08 23.49
N ARG A 408 -2.07 13.37 23.77
CA ARG A 408 -2.32 13.93 25.11
C ARG A 408 -3.83 14.04 25.36
N PRO A 409 -4.31 13.69 26.58
CA PRO A 409 -5.70 13.89 26.95
C PRO A 409 -6.10 15.35 26.76
N THR A 410 -7.27 15.57 26.19
CA THR A 410 -7.77 16.90 25.79
C THR A 410 -8.53 17.61 26.91
N GLY A 411 -8.94 16.90 27.96
CA GLY A 411 -9.71 17.45 29.07
C GLY A 411 -8.89 18.29 30.06
N ARG A 412 -9.60 18.93 31.00
CA ARG A 412 -8.97 19.65 32.12
C ARG A 412 -8.16 18.70 33.01
N ARG A 413 -7.20 19.27 33.78
CA ARG A 413 -6.51 18.50 34.82
C ARG A 413 -7.49 18.16 35.94
N MET A 414 -7.36 16.95 36.48
CA MET A 414 -8.05 16.54 37.69
C MET A 414 -7.56 17.36 38.87
N THR A 415 -8.47 17.70 39.76
CA THR A 415 -8.15 18.20 41.10
C THR A 415 -7.61 17.05 41.96
N ASN A 416 -6.97 17.36 43.08
CA ASN A 416 -6.48 16.34 44.01
C ASN A 416 -7.62 15.48 44.60
N ALA A 417 -8.80 16.08 44.82
CA ALA A 417 -9.98 15.38 45.31
C ALA A 417 -10.51 14.38 44.26
N GLU A 418 -10.65 14.81 43.01
CA GLU A 418 -11.04 13.92 41.92
C GLU A 418 -10.02 12.79 41.71
N TYR A 419 -8.72 13.09 41.84
CA TYR A 419 -7.67 12.11 41.71
C TYR A 419 -7.66 11.04 42.83
N ALA A 420 -8.15 11.38 44.03
CA ALA A 420 -8.29 10.41 45.11
C ALA A 420 -9.36 9.34 44.81
N ASP A 421 -10.46 9.74 44.16
CA ASP A 421 -11.59 8.86 43.84
C ASP A 421 -11.43 8.13 42.48
N PHE A 422 -10.72 8.76 41.54
CA PHE A 422 -10.57 8.26 40.17
C PHE A 422 -10.08 6.80 40.05
N PRO A 423 -9.06 6.32 40.81
CA PRO A 423 -8.61 4.94 40.74
C PRO A 423 -9.70 3.92 41.10
N ALA A 424 -10.51 4.22 42.12
CA ALA A 424 -11.62 3.34 42.53
C ALA A 424 -12.71 3.29 41.44
N CYS A 425 -13.05 4.45 40.87
CA CYS A 425 -14.00 4.53 39.77
C CYS A 425 -13.51 3.83 38.49
N ASN A 426 -12.22 3.96 38.17
CA ASN A 426 -11.62 3.27 37.03
C ASN A 426 -11.59 1.74 37.22
N ALA A 427 -11.32 1.27 38.45
CA ALA A 427 -11.38 -0.14 38.80
C ALA A 427 -12.82 -0.70 38.73
N GLU A 428 -13.82 0.08 39.14
CA GLU A 428 -15.23 -0.28 39.01
C GLU A 428 -15.68 -0.33 37.54
N ALA A 429 -15.35 0.68 36.74
CA ALA A 429 -15.60 0.69 35.30
C ALA A 429 -14.98 -0.54 34.61
N SER A 430 -13.73 -0.88 34.96
CA SER A 430 -13.04 -2.07 34.45
C SER A 430 -13.76 -3.37 34.84
N ARG A 431 -14.17 -3.52 36.11
CA ARG A 431 -14.97 -4.68 36.57
C ARG A 431 -16.31 -4.79 35.84
N ARG A 432 -16.97 -3.65 35.59
CA ARG A 432 -18.26 -3.60 34.90
C ARG A 432 -18.12 -3.99 33.43
N LEU A 433 -17.09 -3.53 32.73
CA LEU A 433 -16.81 -3.92 31.35
C LEU A 433 -16.43 -5.40 31.23
N MET A 434 -15.66 -5.93 32.18
CA MET A 434 -15.20 -7.34 32.18
C MET A 434 -16.21 -8.33 32.80
N ARG A 435 -17.45 -7.90 33.05
CA ARG A 435 -18.46 -8.72 33.72
C ARG A 435 -18.76 -10.00 32.93
N GLY A 436 -18.78 -11.13 33.63
CA GLY A 436 -19.06 -12.45 33.03
C GLY A 436 -17.89 -13.05 32.25
N ILE A 437 -16.69 -12.47 32.33
CA ILE A 437 -15.49 -12.93 31.62
C ILE A 437 -14.46 -13.49 32.60
N ASN A 438 -14.00 -14.72 32.38
CA ASN A 438 -12.86 -15.25 33.11
C ASN A 438 -11.55 -14.69 32.54
N LEU A 439 -10.93 -13.78 33.29
CA LEU A 439 -9.72 -13.06 32.85
C LEU A 439 -8.55 -13.99 32.51
N LYS A 440 -8.26 -14.98 33.35
CA LYS A 440 -7.08 -15.84 33.17
C LYS A 440 -7.34 -16.97 32.17
N ARG A 441 -8.49 -17.62 32.27
CA ARG A 441 -8.82 -18.80 31.46
C ARG A 441 -9.22 -18.45 30.03
N ASP A 442 -9.95 -17.35 29.84
CA ASP A 442 -10.63 -17.05 28.59
C ASP A 442 -10.07 -15.79 27.94
N TRP A 443 -9.96 -14.67 28.68
CA TRP A 443 -9.54 -13.38 28.12
C TRP A 443 -8.05 -13.31 27.77
N LEU A 444 -7.18 -13.68 28.70
CA LEU A 444 -5.72 -13.58 28.52
C LEU A 444 -5.10 -14.83 27.88
N TYR A 445 -5.90 -15.84 27.54
CA TYR A 445 -5.36 -17.11 27.08
C TYR A 445 -4.56 -16.95 25.78
N ALA A 446 -5.18 -16.37 24.75
CA ALA A 446 -4.57 -16.21 23.43
C ALA A 446 -3.29 -15.35 23.48
N SER A 447 -3.33 -14.22 24.20
CA SER A 447 -2.17 -13.34 24.37
C SER A 447 -1.04 -13.99 25.19
N THR A 448 -1.38 -14.75 26.23
CA THR A 448 -0.39 -15.52 27.02
C THR A 448 0.28 -16.60 26.15
N ARG A 449 -0.50 -17.33 25.35
CA ARG A 449 0.03 -18.32 24.40
C ARG A 449 0.90 -17.66 23.33
N ALA A 450 0.51 -16.50 22.82
CA ALA A 450 1.28 -15.75 21.82
C ALA A 450 2.71 -15.45 22.30
N ILE A 451 2.90 -15.05 23.57
CA ILE A 451 4.23 -14.87 24.18
C ILE A 451 5.05 -16.17 24.13
N GLY A 452 4.43 -17.29 24.47
CA GLY A 452 5.09 -18.61 24.42
C GLY A 452 5.44 -19.04 22.99
N ILE A 453 4.54 -18.78 22.04
CA ILE A 453 4.73 -19.05 20.61
C ILE A 453 5.88 -18.20 20.08
N ASP A 454 5.93 -16.91 20.40
CA ASP A 454 6.99 -16.02 19.94
C ASP A 454 8.36 -16.47 20.44
N LYS A 455 8.46 -16.89 21.71
CA LYS A 455 9.68 -17.54 22.25
C LYS A 455 10.06 -18.81 21.46
N ALA A 456 9.08 -19.62 21.08
CA ALA A 456 9.30 -20.83 20.30
C ALA A 456 9.64 -20.56 18.82
N VAL A 457 9.11 -19.49 18.23
CA VAL A 457 9.43 -19.01 16.88
C VAL A 457 10.91 -18.63 16.79
N LYS A 458 11.47 -17.94 17.80
CA LYS A 458 12.90 -17.58 17.83
C LYS A 458 13.85 -18.79 17.78
N ARG A 459 13.36 -19.99 18.12
CA ARG A 459 14.13 -21.25 18.08
C ARG A 459 13.91 -22.03 16.77
N ASP A 460 13.09 -21.55 15.86
CA ASP A 460 12.83 -22.21 14.57
C ASP A 460 14.11 -22.20 13.70
N PRO A 461 14.61 -23.37 13.26
CA PRO A 461 15.87 -23.45 12.54
C PRO A 461 15.84 -22.70 11.20
N ARG A 462 14.68 -22.63 10.53
CA ARG A 462 14.53 -21.90 9.27
C ARG A 462 14.57 -20.40 9.51
N LEU A 463 14.00 -19.93 10.61
CA LEU A 463 14.08 -18.52 10.99
C LEU A 463 15.50 -18.13 11.42
N ARG A 464 16.18 -18.98 12.19
CA ARG A 464 17.58 -18.73 12.57
C ARG A 464 18.49 -18.63 11.36
N ALA A 465 18.34 -19.52 10.37
CA ALA A 465 19.08 -19.43 9.11
C ALA A 465 18.79 -18.11 8.36
N ALA A 466 17.53 -17.66 8.34
CA ALA A 466 17.16 -16.38 7.74
C ALA A 466 17.77 -15.18 8.49
N TRP A 467 17.81 -15.22 9.82
CA TRP A 467 18.49 -14.22 10.63
C TRP A 467 19.99 -14.22 10.43
N ASP A 468 20.63 -15.38 10.25
CA ASP A 468 22.06 -15.44 9.93
C ASP A 468 22.39 -14.77 8.59
N VAL A 469 21.54 -14.95 7.57
CA VAL A 469 21.65 -14.27 6.27
C VAL A 469 21.48 -12.76 6.43
N TRP A 470 20.42 -12.32 7.10
CA TRP A 470 20.18 -10.90 7.39
C TRP A 470 21.34 -10.26 8.18
N SER A 471 21.82 -10.97 9.20
CA SER A 471 22.89 -10.53 10.10
C SER A 471 24.21 -10.32 9.35
N ARG A 472 24.55 -11.22 8.41
CA ARG A 472 25.70 -11.04 7.52
C ARG A 472 25.52 -9.85 6.60
N CYS A 473 24.34 -9.66 6.01
CA CYS A 473 24.05 -8.49 5.17
C CYS A 473 24.22 -7.16 5.95
N VAL A 474 23.81 -7.09 7.21
CA VAL A 474 24.01 -5.89 8.04
C VAL A 474 25.50 -5.67 8.32
N ALA A 475 26.26 -6.74 8.59
CA ALA A 475 27.71 -6.66 8.79
C ALA A 475 28.48 -6.26 7.53
N GLU A 476 28.09 -6.76 6.36
CA GLU A 476 28.65 -6.38 5.05
C GLU A 476 28.45 -4.90 4.72
N GLN A 477 27.43 -4.27 5.31
CA GLN A 477 27.21 -2.82 5.22
C GLN A 477 28.05 -2.01 6.23
N GLY A 478 28.98 -2.64 6.94
CA GLY A 478 29.90 -2.00 7.88
C GLY A 478 29.36 -1.80 9.30
N PHE A 479 28.25 -2.46 9.64
CA PHE A 479 27.64 -2.36 10.98
C PHE A 479 27.93 -3.59 11.84
N ARG A 480 27.61 -3.50 13.14
CA ARG A 480 27.74 -4.61 14.07
C ARG A 480 26.89 -5.80 13.60
N ARG A 481 27.43 -7.02 13.74
CA ARG A 481 26.67 -8.25 13.54
C ARG A 481 25.68 -8.45 14.70
N TYR A 482 24.40 -8.62 14.38
CA TYR A 482 23.33 -8.83 15.37
C TYR A 482 22.78 -10.26 15.29
N PRO A 483 22.43 -10.91 16.42
CA PRO A 483 21.87 -12.26 16.40
C PRO A 483 20.46 -12.33 15.79
N ASP A 484 19.68 -11.26 15.92
CA ASP A 484 18.36 -11.11 15.32
C ASP A 484 17.97 -9.63 15.16
N PRO A 485 16.93 -9.30 14.37
CA PRO A 485 16.50 -7.93 14.17
C PRO A 485 16.00 -7.18 15.40
N VAL A 486 15.52 -7.88 16.43
CA VAL A 486 15.10 -7.24 17.68
C VAL A 486 16.34 -6.75 18.41
N ALA A 487 17.40 -7.54 18.46
CA ALA A 487 18.67 -7.16 19.08
C ALA A 487 19.27 -5.89 18.44
N ALA A 488 19.09 -5.68 17.14
CA ALA A 488 19.50 -4.45 16.48
C ALA A 488 18.61 -3.24 16.89
N TYR A 489 17.29 -3.44 16.96
CA TYR A 489 16.33 -2.41 17.34
C TYR A 489 16.44 -1.98 18.82
N THR A 490 16.75 -2.93 19.70
CA THR A 490 16.84 -2.72 21.16
C THR A 490 18.28 -2.55 21.66
N ASP A 491 19.25 -2.31 20.78
CA ASP A 491 20.63 -2.08 21.20
C ASP A 491 20.70 -0.87 22.15
N THR A 492 21.37 -1.06 23.29
CA THR A 492 21.46 -0.05 24.35
C THR A 492 22.27 1.17 23.90
N VAL A 493 23.08 1.04 22.85
CA VAL A 493 23.83 2.14 22.21
C VAL A 493 22.92 3.27 21.71
N TRP A 494 21.63 3.01 21.41
CA TRP A 494 20.69 4.03 20.94
C TRP A 494 20.19 4.99 22.02
N GLN A 495 20.45 4.70 23.30
CA GLN A 495 20.15 5.56 24.46
C GLN A 495 18.72 6.12 24.45
N ARG A 496 17.74 5.26 24.70
CA ARG A 496 16.33 5.65 24.73
C ARG A 496 16.01 6.53 25.95
N GLY A 497 15.26 7.61 25.73
CA GLY A 497 14.76 8.50 26.77
C GLY A 497 13.67 7.86 27.63
N SER A 498 13.23 8.57 28.66
CA SER A 498 12.11 8.13 29.51
C SER A 498 10.79 7.99 28.76
N ASP A 499 10.65 8.69 27.62
CA ASP A 499 9.55 8.57 26.68
C ASP A 499 9.65 7.32 25.78
N GLY A 500 10.78 6.62 25.80
CA GLY A 500 11.12 5.46 24.97
C GLY A 500 11.75 5.81 23.61
N ASN A 501 11.83 7.09 23.25
CA ASN A 501 12.35 7.54 21.96
C ASN A 501 13.88 7.53 21.96
N THR A 502 14.50 7.36 20.79
CA THR A 502 15.97 7.37 20.67
C THR A 502 16.49 8.78 20.42
N ARG A 503 17.81 8.96 20.52
CA ARG A 503 18.48 10.22 20.16
C ARG A 503 18.60 10.45 18.65
N HIS A 504 18.16 9.49 17.83
CA HIS A 504 18.22 9.53 16.36
C HIS A 504 19.62 9.79 15.82
N THR A 505 20.66 9.24 16.44
CA THR A 505 22.05 9.51 16.04
C THR A 505 22.31 9.11 14.59
N GLN A 506 23.30 9.71 13.92
CA GLN A 506 23.62 9.34 12.53
C GLN A 506 23.96 7.84 12.41
N ARG A 507 24.67 7.28 13.40
CA ARG A 507 25.00 5.86 13.47
C ARG A 507 23.76 4.97 13.62
N GLU A 508 22.81 5.38 14.46
CA GLU A 508 21.53 4.68 14.62
C GLU A 508 20.74 4.67 13.32
N ARG A 509 20.56 5.85 12.68
CA ARG A 509 19.81 5.97 11.42
C ARG A 509 20.44 5.12 10.32
N ALA A 510 21.76 5.14 10.22
CA ALA A 510 22.48 4.32 9.25
C ALA A 510 22.31 2.81 9.54
N THR A 511 22.36 2.39 10.80
CA THR A 511 22.14 0.99 11.21
C THR A 511 20.70 0.55 10.94
N ALA A 512 19.71 1.39 11.23
CA ALA A 512 18.30 1.11 10.94
C ALA A 512 18.02 1.03 9.43
N VAL A 513 18.67 1.87 8.62
CA VAL A 513 18.60 1.80 7.16
C VAL A 513 19.19 0.48 6.65
N ALA A 514 20.33 0.04 7.20
CA ALA A 514 20.93 -1.24 6.85
C ALA A 514 20.04 -2.42 7.25
N ASP A 515 19.47 -2.39 8.47
CA ASP A 515 18.51 -3.38 8.96
C ASP A 515 17.31 -3.51 8.02
N VAL A 516 16.59 -2.41 7.74
CA VAL A 516 15.43 -2.41 6.86
C VAL A 516 15.79 -2.88 5.44
N THR A 517 16.93 -2.42 4.92
CA THR A 517 17.39 -2.81 3.58
C THR A 517 17.69 -4.30 3.50
N CYS A 518 18.38 -4.86 4.50
CA CYS A 518 18.67 -6.28 4.57
C CYS A 518 17.42 -7.13 4.78
N LYS A 519 16.47 -6.68 5.62
CA LYS A 519 15.18 -7.36 5.79
C LYS A 519 14.42 -7.46 4.47
N ARG A 520 14.36 -6.36 3.72
CA ARG A 520 13.70 -6.31 2.41
C ARG A 520 14.42 -7.17 1.37
N ARG A 521 15.75 -7.14 1.36
CA ARG A 521 16.57 -7.93 0.42
C ARG A 521 16.43 -9.44 0.64
N HIS A 522 16.26 -9.86 1.89
CA HIS A 522 16.27 -11.28 2.27
C HIS A 522 14.92 -11.81 2.77
N HIS A 523 13.85 -11.02 2.62
CA HIS A 523 12.49 -11.38 3.05
C HIS A 523 12.40 -11.83 4.51
N THR A 524 13.20 -11.22 5.38
CA THR A 524 13.39 -11.67 6.77
C THR A 524 12.09 -11.55 7.56
N ALA A 525 11.33 -10.48 7.35
CA ALA A 525 10.07 -10.23 8.06
C ALA A 525 8.98 -11.21 7.60
N GLU A 526 8.92 -11.52 6.30
CA GLU A 526 7.98 -12.46 5.71
C GLU A 526 8.25 -13.89 6.18
N LEU A 527 9.52 -14.31 6.24
CA LEU A 527 9.91 -15.63 6.76
C LEU A 527 9.59 -15.76 8.25
N TRP A 528 9.82 -14.70 9.02
CA TRP A 528 9.44 -14.65 10.43
C TRP A 528 7.92 -14.73 10.59
N HIS A 529 7.18 -13.93 9.83
CA HIS A 529 5.71 -13.91 9.84
C HIS A 529 5.13 -15.29 9.50
N ALA A 530 5.68 -15.97 8.48
CA ALA A 530 5.26 -17.32 8.11
C ALA A 530 5.57 -18.37 9.21
N ALA A 531 6.72 -18.27 9.89
CA ALA A 531 7.05 -19.15 11.00
C ALA A 531 6.09 -18.96 12.19
N ARG A 532 5.74 -17.70 12.49
CA ARG A 532 4.75 -17.34 13.52
C ARG A 532 3.37 -17.87 13.17
N ALA A 533 2.91 -17.65 11.94
CA ALA A 533 1.61 -18.12 11.48
C ALA A 533 1.46 -19.65 11.59
N ARG A 534 2.49 -20.43 11.19
CA ARG A 534 2.46 -21.89 11.31
C ARG A 534 2.35 -22.35 12.75
N LYS A 535 3.19 -21.79 13.65
CA LYS A 535 3.17 -22.18 15.07
C LYS A 535 1.86 -21.78 15.75
N GLN A 536 1.29 -20.62 15.42
CA GLN A 536 -0.03 -20.22 15.90
C GLN A 536 -1.14 -21.16 15.39
N ALA A 537 -1.15 -21.52 14.11
CA ALA A 537 -2.16 -22.42 13.56
C ALA A 537 -2.16 -23.80 14.24
N VAL A 538 -0.96 -24.35 14.51
CA VAL A 538 -0.79 -25.58 15.29
C VAL A 538 -1.31 -25.39 16.72
N ASP A 539 -0.97 -24.28 17.36
CA ASP A 539 -1.37 -24.03 18.75
C ASP A 539 -2.89 -23.89 18.92
N ILE A 540 -3.52 -23.15 18.01
CA ILE A 540 -4.97 -22.97 17.95
C ILE A 540 -5.67 -24.30 17.72
N THR A 541 -5.11 -25.14 16.85
CA THR A 541 -5.67 -26.47 16.57
C THR A 541 -5.56 -27.39 17.78
N ARG A 542 -4.48 -27.29 18.56
CA ARG A 542 -4.26 -28.11 19.75
C ARG A 542 -5.12 -27.69 20.95
N HIS A 543 -5.46 -26.41 21.07
CA HIS A 543 -6.18 -25.86 22.23
C HIS A 543 -7.51 -25.21 21.85
N ARG A 544 -8.26 -25.84 20.93
CA ARG A 544 -9.49 -25.28 20.33
C ARG A 544 -10.49 -24.75 21.34
N ASP A 545 -10.72 -25.47 22.43
CA ASP A 545 -11.73 -25.12 23.43
C ASP A 545 -11.39 -23.82 24.17
N HIS A 546 -10.12 -23.64 24.54
CA HIS A 546 -9.66 -22.40 25.18
C HIS A 546 -9.73 -21.20 24.22
N TYR A 547 -9.39 -21.41 22.95
CA TYR A 547 -9.53 -20.36 21.93
C TYR A 547 -11.01 -20.04 21.65
N ALA A 548 -11.90 -21.03 21.65
CA ALA A 548 -13.34 -20.80 21.53
C ALA A 548 -13.89 -20.02 22.73
N ALA A 549 -13.44 -20.34 23.95
CA ALA A 549 -13.77 -19.59 25.15
C ALA A 549 -13.29 -18.13 25.08
N GLY A 550 -12.09 -17.89 24.53
CA GLY A 550 -11.58 -16.53 24.29
C GLY A 550 -12.43 -15.72 23.31
N LEU A 551 -12.94 -16.34 22.23
CA LEU A 551 -13.88 -15.66 21.31
C LEU A 551 -15.21 -15.34 22.00
N GLN A 552 -15.70 -16.24 22.86
CA GLN A 552 -16.92 -15.99 23.62
C GLN A 552 -16.74 -14.85 24.64
N ALA A 553 -15.57 -14.78 25.29
CA ALA A 553 -15.20 -13.67 26.15
C ALA A 553 -15.17 -12.34 25.38
N LEU A 554 -14.57 -12.32 24.18
CA LEU A 554 -14.54 -11.13 23.32
C LEU A 554 -15.94 -10.67 22.89
N ARG A 555 -16.84 -11.60 22.55
CA ARG A 555 -18.24 -11.28 22.24
C ARG A 555 -18.97 -10.69 23.45
N THR A 556 -18.77 -11.29 24.62
CA THR A 556 -19.35 -10.81 25.89
C THR A 556 -18.88 -9.39 26.18
N TYR A 557 -17.58 -9.13 26.05
CA TYR A 557 -17.01 -7.80 26.26
C TYR A 557 -17.57 -6.75 25.31
N ARG A 558 -17.67 -7.06 24.01
CA ARG A 558 -18.28 -6.18 23.00
C ARG A 558 -19.74 -5.88 23.29
N ALA A 559 -20.50 -6.86 23.76
CA ALA A 559 -21.89 -6.68 24.16
C ALA A 559 -21.99 -5.73 25.36
N THR A 560 -21.16 -5.92 26.38
CA THR A 560 -21.09 -5.02 27.55
C THR A 560 -20.73 -3.59 27.14
N ILE A 561 -19.75 -3.39 26.27
CA ILE A 561 -19.40 -2.06 25.71
C ILE A 561 -20.59 -1.44 25.00
N ALA A 562 -21.27 -2.19 24.12
CA ALA A 562 -22.41 -1.68 23.37
C ALA A 562 -23.58 -1.29 24.29
N GLU A 563 -23.81 -2.06 25.36
CA GLU A 563 -24.80 -1.72 26.38
C GLU A 563 -24.45 -0.42 27.11
N VAL A 564 -23.21 -0.28 27.57
CA VAL A 564 -22.74 0.92 28.28
C VAL A 564 -22.85 2.15 27.39
N LEU A 565 -22.36 2.07 26.15
CA LEU A 565 -22.43 3.18 25.20
C LEU A 565 -23.87 3.60 24.94
N ARG A 566 -24.79 2.64 24.74
CA ARG A 566 -26.22 2.93 24.53
C ARG A 566 -26.91 3.58 25.75
N ARG A 567 -26.48 3.23 26.97
CA ARG A 567 -27.11 3.73 28.20
C ARG A 567 -26.58 5.10 28.62
N LEU A 568 -25.30 5.38 28.39
CA LEU A 568 -24.59 6.52 28.98
C LEU A 568 -24.03 7.52 27.97
N GLY A 569 -24.03 7.22 26.67
CA GLY A 569 -23.32 8.00 25.65
C GLY A 569 -24.02 8.11 24.32
#